data_AF-A0A645EYA3-F1
#
_entry.id   AF-A0A645EYA3-F1
#
_cell.length_a   1.000
_cell.length_b   1.000
_cell.length_c   1.000
_cell.angle_alpha   90.00
_cell.angle_beta   90.00
_cell.angle_gamma   90.00
#
_symmetry.space_group_name_H-M   'P 1'
#
loop_
_entity.id
_entity.type
_entity.pdbx_description
1 polymer ?
#
loop_
_entity_poly.entity_id
_entity_poly.type
_entity_poly.pdbx_seq_one_letter_code
_entity_poly.pdbx_strand_id
1 'polypeptide(L)' 'MDEKGYDKQSGKMLVSVNEAWFRPTDVVNLWGDPTKAKTKLKWNPQKTSNEELVAIMAKHDRKQAEQEKAMKEAKN' A
#
# COMPACT_ATOMS: atom_id res chain seq x y z
N MET A 1 -10.97 -8.28 18.45
CA MET A 1 -10.24 -8.70 17.24
C MET A 1 -11.22 -8.60 16.07
N ASP A 2 -11.87 -7.44 15.92
CA ASP A 2 -13.11 -7.31 15.13
C ASP A 2 -13.10 -6.00 14.32
N GLU A 3 -11.92 -5.41 14.13
CA GLU A 3 -11.81 -4.15 13.44
C GLU A 3 -12.09 -4.36 11.95
N LYS A 4 -13.10 -3.63 11.49
CA LYS A 4 -13.59 -3.66 10.12
C LYS A 4 -13.75 -2.22 9.65
N GLY A 5 -13.19 -1.93 8.48
CA GLY A 5 -13.38 -0.68 7.77
C GLY A 5 -14.49 -0.82 6.75
N TYR A 6 -15.48 0.07 6.79
CA TYR A 6 -16.61 0.10 5.86
C TYR A 6 -16.59 1.38 5.02
N ASP A 7 -16.95 1.25 3.76
CA ASP A 7 -17.35 2.38 2.93
C ASP A 7 -18.63 3.00 3.51
N LYS A 8 -18.57 4.31 3.83
CA LYS A 8 -19.69 5.04 4.45
C LYS A 8 -20.92 5.15 3.55
N GLN A 9 -20.75 5.19 2.23
CA GLN A 9 -21.87 5.34 1.30
C GLN A 9 -22.52 4.00 0.98
N SER A 10 -21.70 3.01 0.63
CA SER A 10 -22.22 1.71 0.17
C SER A 10 -22.48 0.71 1.31
N GLY A 11 -21.94 0.95 2.50
CA GLY A 11 -21.96 0.00 3.60
C GLY A 11 -21.08 -1.25 3.35
N LYS A 12 -20.32 -1.27 2.26
CA LYS A 12 -19.46 -2.40 1.90
C LYS A 12 -18.24 -2.44 2.82
N MET A 13 -17.95 -3.61 3.38
CA MET A 13 -16.70 -3.85 4.11
C MET A 13 -15.52 -3.79 3.13
N LEU A 14 -14.54 -2.94 3.41
CA LEU A 14 -13.34 -2.75 2.59
C LEU A 14 -12.10 -3.39 3.21
N VAL A 15 -11.97 -3.38 4.54
CA VAL A 15 -10.78 -3.85 5.27
C VAL A 15 -11.20 -4.60 6.53
N SER A 16 -10.45 -5.63 6.92
CA SER A 16 -10.63 -6.37 8.17
C SER A 16 -9.31 -6.94 8.69
N VAL A 17 -9.23 -7.17 10.01
CA VAL A 17 -8.06 -7.83 10.64
C VAL A 17 -8.17 -9.35 10.54
N ASN A 18 -7.04 -10.03 10.27
CA ASN A 18 -6.93 -11.49 10.28
C ASN A 18 -5.78 -11.94 11.20
N GLU A 19 -6.09 -12.77 12.20
CA GLU A 19 -5.12 -13.29 13.17
C GLU A 19 -3.96 -14.06 12.54
N ALA A 20 -4.21 -14.72 11.40
CA ALA A 20 -3.18 -15.47 10.69
C ALA A 20 -2.02 -14.60 10.17
N TRP A 21 -2.18 -13.28 10.12
CA TRP A 21 -1.18 -12.36 9.56
C TRP A 21 -0.32 -11.70 10.66
N PHE A 22 -0.60 -11.98 11.93
CA PHE A 22 0.22 -11.50 13.03
C PHE A 22 1.55 -12.26 13.09
N ARG A 23 2.61 -11.52 13.40
CA ARG A 23 3.93 -12.09 13.60
C ARG A 23 4.16 -12.27 15.10
N PRO A 24 4.61 -13.45 15.58
CA PRO A 24 4.91 -13.69 17.01
C PRO A 24 5.94 -12.72 17.59
N THR A 25 6.77 -12.14 16.73
CA THR A 25 7.66 -11.04 17.06
C THR A 25 7.53 -9.99 15.98
N ASP A 26 6.95 -8.86 16.37
CA ASP A 26 6.69 -7.75 15.46
C ASP A 26 7.66 -6.59 15.70
N VAL A 27 7.86 -5.78 14.66
CA VAL A 27 8.69 -4.58 14.75
C VAL A 27 7.77 -3.38 14.82
N VAL A 28 7.66 -2.79 16.02
CA VAL A 28 6.70 -1.71 16.30
C VAL A 28 7.05 -0.42 15.57
N ASN A 29 8.34 -0.12 15.38
CA ASN A 29 8.79 1.09 14.68
C ASN A 29 10.11 0.84 13.94
N LEU A 30 10.20 1.39 12.73
CA LEU A 30 11.43 1.47 11.93
C LEU A 30 11.57 2.88 11.38
N TRP A 31 12.48 3.64 11.99
CA TRP A 31 12.79 5.00 11.56
C TRP A 31 14.29 5.11 11.25
N GLY A 32 14.62 5.31 9.98
CA GLY A 32 16.02 5.46 9.53
C GLY A 32 16.51 6.92 9.58
N ASP A 33 17.78 7.11 9.94
CA ASP A 33 18.51 8.37 9.73
C ASP A 33 19.44 8.26 8.50
N PRO A 34 19.08 8.88 7.37
CA PRO A 34 19.87 8.81 6.13
C PRO A 34 21.01 9.83 6.06
N THR A 35 21.36 10.53 7.15
CA THR A 35 22.33 11.64 7.15
C THR A 35 23.65 11.28 6.46
N LYS A 36 24.25 10.12 6.79
CA LYS A 36 25.52 9.69 6.16
C LYS A 36 25.43 9.59 4.63
N ALA A 37 24.36 9.00 4.12
CA ALA A 37 24.15 8.82 2.69
C ALA A 37 23.87 10.17 1.98
N LYS A 38 23.07 11.04 2.59
CA LYS A 38 22.84 12.41 2.10
C LYS A 38 24.16 13.18 1.98
N THR A 39 25.01 13.13 3.01
CA THR A 39 26.26 13.90 3.04
C THR A 39 27.28 13.39 2.02
N LYS A 40 27.51 12.07 2.00
CA LYS A 40 28.61 11.45 1.23
C LYS A 40 28.23 11.14 -0.21
N LEU A 41 26.99 10.74 -0.45
CA LEU A 41 26.53 10.26 -1.77
C LEU A 41 25.59 11.25 -2.46
N LYS A 42 25.24 12.36 -1.80
CA LYS A 42 24.23 13.32 -2.26
C LYS A 42 22.87 12.66 -2.56
N TRP A 43 22.60 11.54 -1.88
CA TRP A 43 21.38 10.78 -2.06
C TRP A 43 20.17 11.55 -1.50
N ASN A 44 19.08 11.62 -2.27
CA ASN A 44 17.83 12.24 -1.83
C ASN A 44 16.70 11.19 -1.73
N PRO A 45 16.41 10.65 -0.52
CA PRO A 45 15.30 9.71 -0.31
C PRO A 45 13.93 10.35 -0.46
N GLN A 46 13.83 11.68 -0.32
CA GLN A 46 12.56 12.40 -0.36
C GLN A 46 12.20 12.88 -1.75
N LYS A 47 12.96 12.47 -2.79
CA LYS A 47 12.62 12.76 -4.18
C LYS A 47 11.24 12.21 -4.54
N THR A 48 10.85 11.09 -3.96
CA THR A 48 9.50 10.54 -4.03
C THR A 48 8.92 10.59 -2.62
N SER A 49 7.80 11.29 -2.44
CA SER A 49 7.12 11.34 -1.14
C SER A 49 6.39 10.03 -0.85
N ASN A 50 5.94 9.83 0.38
CA ASN A 50 5.14 8.66 0.73
C ASN A 50 3.81 8.64 -0.06
N GLU A 51 3.16 9.80 -0.17
CA GLU A 51 1.90 9.98 -0.89
C GLU A 51 2.08 9.73 -2.38
N GLU A 52 3.17 10.21 -2.97
CA GLU A 52 3.49 9.95 -4.38
C GLU A 52 3.73 8.46 -4.62
N LEU A 53 4.49 7.80 -3.75
CA LEU A 53 4.73 6.36 -3.83
C LEU A 53 3.41 5.58 -3.79
N VAL A 54 2.54 5.87 -2.82
CA VAL A 54 1.20 5.24 -2.71
C VAL A 54 0.38 5.48 -3.97
N ALA A 55 0.41 6.70 -4.53
CA ALA A 55 -0.32 7.02 -5.75
C ALA A 55 0.21 6.28 -6.99
N ILE A 56 1.53 6.12 -7.13
CA ILE A 56 2.15 5.35 -8.21
C ILE A 56 1.67 3.89 -8.16
N MET A 57 1.73 3.28 -6.98
CA MET A 57 1.30 1.89 -6.76
C MET A 57 -0.18 1.71 -7.06
N ALA A 58 -1.05 2.52 -6.43
CA ALA A 58 -2.50 2.38 -6.57
C ALA A 58 -3.00 2.61 -8.01
N LYS A 59 -2.39 3.56 -8.75
CA LYS A 59 -2.73 3.80 -10.16
C LYS A 59 -2.34 2.62 -11.04
N HIS A 60 -1.18 2.03 -10.79
CA HIS A 60 -0.70 0.88 -11.54
C HIS A 60 -1.63 -0.33 -11.33
N ASP A 61 -1.91 -0.69 -10.08
CA ASP A 61 -2.79 -1.83 -9.75
C ASP A 61 -4.21 -1.62 -10.29
N ARG A 62 -4.73 -0.39 -10.23
CA ARG A 62 -6.02 -0.06 -10.84
C ARG A 62 -6.04 -0.34 -12.34
N LYS A 63 -5.00 0.08 -13.07
CA LYS A 63 -4.89 -0.16 -14.52
C LYS A 63 -4.86 -1.66 -14.82
N GLN A 64 -4.13 -2.44 -14.03
CA GLN A 64 -4.09 -3.90 -14.18
C GLN A 64 -5.47 -4.52 -13.94
N ALA A 65 -6.17 -4.12 -12.87
CA ALA A 65 -7.52 -4.61 -12.57
C ALA A 65 -8.54 -4.27 -13.67
N GLU A 66 -8.44 -3.08 -14.30
CA GLU A 66 -9.28 -2.70 -15.44
C GLU A 66 -9.03 -3.62 -16.66
N GLN A 67 -7.77 -3.96 -16.93
CA GLN A 67 -7.40 -4.90 -18.00
C GLN A 67 -7.91 -6.32 -17.72
N GLU A 68 -7.75 -6.81 -16.50
CA GLU A 68 -8.24 -8.13 -16.08
C GLU A 68 -9.77 -8.24 -16.21
N LYS A 69 -10.48 -7.18 -15.81
CA LYS A 69 -11.93 -7.11 -15.97
C LYS A 69 -12.33 -7.20 -17.45
N ALA A 70 -11.72 -6.40 -18.32
CA ALA A 70 -12.01 -6.41 -19.75
C ALA A 70 -11.72 -7.79 -20.40
N MET A 71 -10.60 -8.43 -20.04
CA MET A 71 -10.28 -9.77 -20.52
C MET A 71 -11.28 -10.84 -20.06
N LYS A 72 -11.81 -10.71 -18.83
CA LYS A 72 -12.83 -11.64 -18.31
C LYS A 72 -14.16 -11.45 -19.03
N GLU A 73 -14.55 -10.21 -19.29
CA GLU A 73 -15.78 -9.89 -20.04
C GLU A 73 -15.70 -10.36 -21.50
N ALA A 74 -14.54 -10.26 -22.15
CA ALA A 74 -14.34 -10.74 -23.52
C ALA A 74 -14.31 -12.27 -23.67
N LYS A 75 -14.18 -13.03 -22.57
CA LYS A 75 -14.18 -14.50 -22.56
C LYS A 75 -15.55 -15.11 -22.25
N ASN A 76 -16.50 -14.31 -21.79
CA ASN A 76 -17.87 -14.71 -21.47
C ASN A 76 -18.80 -14.37 -22.64
#